data_AF-A0A7X5UM83-F1
#
_entry.id   AF-A0A7X5UM83-F1
#
_cell.length_a   1.000
_cell.length_b   1.000
_cell.length_c   1.000
_cell.angle_alpha   90.00
_cell.angle_beta   90.00
_cell.angle_gamma   90.00
#
_symmetry.space_group_name_H-M   'P 1'
#
loop_
_entity.id
_entity.type
_entity.pdbx_description
1 polymer ?
#
loop_
_entity_poly.entity_id
_entity_poly.type
_entity_poly.pdbx_seq_one_letter_code
_entity_poly.pdbx_strand_id
1 'polypeptide(L)'
;MTRPDGFPADRSLAAVRRHYRQMVPLFDAYCAAVESHAEWFPRPITEPARPENLLARSEACLIALRNVGHPADELAVTLAEAYVERLEDEIRSLADEEPSLDDLVTRYFFAFAGCVPTPESWLSEVEEEKDAAVAELVEQMTDEQHAEALKAAMPLVLERIIARDKAEGAQ
;
A
#
# COMPACT_ATOMS: atom_id res chain seq x y z
N MET A 1 10.72 -21.54 -9.66
CA MET A 1 12.16 -21.89 -9.77
C MET A 1 12.95 -20.77 -9.14
N THR A 2 13.77 -21.00 -8.13
CA THR A 2 14.60 -19.97 -7.47
C THR A 2 15.90 -19.80 -8.26
N ARG A 3 16.41 -18.57 -8.40
CA ARG A 3 17.74 -18.35 -8.99
C ARG A 3 18.84 -18.89 -8.06
N PRO A 4 20.08 -19.11 -8.54
CA PRO A 4 21.17 -19.71 -7.74
C PRO A 4 21.56 -18.92 -6.48
N ASP A 5 21.10 -17.67 -6.36
CA ASP A 5 21.26 -16.75 -5.23
C ASP A 5 20.09 -16.81 -4.22
N GLY A 6 19.06 -17.63 -4.46
CA GLY A 6 17.87 -17.74 -3.61
C GLY A 6 16.84 -16.63 -3.85
N PHE A 7 17.07 -15.73 -4.80
CA PHE A 7 16.13 -14.69 -5.18
C PHE A 7 14.95 -15.30 -5.98
N PRO A 8 13.70 -14.83 -5.78
CA PRO A 8 12.55 -15.38 -6.49
C PRO A 8 12.67 -15.09 -7.99
N ALA A 9 12.39 -16.10 -8.84
CA ALA A 9 12.32 -15.87 -10.29
C ALA A 9 11.03 -15.16 -10.69
N ASP A 10 9.97 -15.31 -9.89
CA ASP A 10 8.81 -14.42 -9.97
C ASP A 10 9.19 -13.11 -9.27
N ARG A 11 9.12 -12.02 -10.02
CA ARG A 11 9.43 -10.67 -9.55
C ARG A 11 8.17 -9.87 -9.22
N SER A 12 7.06 -10.54 -8.92
CA SER A 12 5.93 -9.90 -8.26
C SER A 12 6.37 -9.22 -6.96
N LEU A 13 5.71 -8.11 -6.60
CA LEU A 13 6.03 -7.37 -5.39
C LEU A 13 5.92 -8.26 -4.15
N ALA A 14 4.93 -9.15 -4.12
CA ALA A 14 4.71 -10.10 -3.04
C ALA A 14 5.86 -11.12 -2.91
N ALA A 15 6.38 -11.64 -4.02
CA ALA A 15 7.47 -12.59 -4.02
C ALA A 15 8.78 -11.95 -3.55
N VAL A 16 9.11 -10.75 -4.05
CA VAL A 16 10.29 -9.99 -3.63
C VAL A 16 10.18 -9.61 -2.15
N ARG A 17 9.04 -9.07 -1.70
CA ARG A 17 8.82 -8.72 -0.29
C ARG A 17 8.97 -9.94 0.63
N ARG A 18 8.43 -11.10 0.24
CA ARG A 18 8.59 -12.36 0.99
C ARG A 18 10.06 -12.77 1.12
N HIS A 19 10.86 -12.60 0.07
CA HIS A 19 12.29 -12.87 0.12
C HIS A 19 13.00 -11.97 1.15
N TYR A 20 12.70 -10.65 1.15
CA TYR A 20 13.29 -9.73 2.15
C TYR A 20 12.86 -10.05 3.58
N ARG A 21 11.59 -10.44 3.81
CA ARG A 21 11.14 -10.90 5.14
C ARG A 21 11.94 -12.11 5.64
N GLN A 22 12.30 -13.04 4.75
CA GLN A 22 13.12 -14.19 5.14
C GLN A 22 14.57 -13.82 5.45
N MET A 23 15.11 -12.81 4.77
CA MET A 23 16.52 -12.42 4.87
C MET A 23 16.80 -11.39 5.97
N VAL A 24 15.82 -10.55 6.30
CA VAL A 24 15.99 -9.40 7.20
C VAL A 24 15.00 -9.50 8.37
N PRO A 25 15.43 -10.03 9.54
CA PRO A 25 14.55 -10.23 10.69
C PRO A 25 13.83 -8.96 11.17
N LEU A 26 14.51 -7.80 11.11
CA LEU A 26 13.91 -6.52 11.45
C LEU A 26 12.75 -6.15 10.52
N PHE A 27 12.88 -6.42 9.22
CA PHE A 27 11.85 -6.13 8.24
C PHE A 27 10.66 -7.07 8.36
N ASP A 28 10.89 -8.34 8.70
CA ASP A 28 9.81 -9.28 9.01
C ASP A 28 9.03 -8.86 10.26
N ALA A 29 9.74 -8.50 11.33
CA ALA A 29 9.11 -8.01 12.56
C ALA A 29 8.35 -6.69 12.35
N TYR A 30 8.85 -5.81 11.48
CA TYR A 30 8.13 -4.61 11.05
C TYR A 30 6.86 -4.95 10.28
N CYS A 31 6.93 -5.82 9.28
CA CYS A 31 5.75 -6.26 8.53
C CYS A 31 4.72 -6.90 9.46
N ALA A 32 5.15 -7.77 10.36
CA ALA A 32 4.28 -8.41 11.34
C ALA A 32 3.63 -7.40 12.30
N ALA A 33 4.34 -6.34 12.70
CA ALA A 33 3.77 -5.28 13.54
C ALA A 33 2.68 -4.49 12.80
N VAL A 34 2.92 -4.15 11.52
CA VAL A 34 1.93 -3.48 10.66
C VAL A 34 0.73 -4.38 10.41
N GLU A 35 0.96 -5.65 10.04
CA GLU A 35 -0.08 -6.66 9.79
C GLU A 35 -0.93 -6.89 11.04
N SER A 36 -0.30 -7.10 12.20
CA SER A 36 -1.01 -7.29 13.46
C SER A 36 -1.89 -6.08 13.76
N HIS A 37 -1.39 -4.85 13.58
CA HIS A 37 -2.20 -3.65 13.83
C HIS A 37 -3.35 -3.53 12.83
N ALA A 38 -3.15 -3.89 11.57
CA ALA A 38 -4.21 -3.92 10.55
C ALA A 38 -5.29 -4.97 10.87
N GLU A 39 -4.92 -6.15 11.40
CA GLU A 39 -5.86 -7.21 11.80
C GLU A 39 -6.85 -6.77 12.91
N TRP A 40 -6.46 -5.81 13.76
CA TRP A 40 -7.37 -5.26 14.79
C TRP A 40 -8.41 -4.28 14.23
N PHE A 41 -8.30 -3.88 12.96
CA PHE A 41 -9.21 -2.92 12.33
C PHE A 41 -9.66 -3.39 10.93
N PRO A 42 -10.49 -4.46 10.82
CA PRO A 42 -11.17 -4.79 9.57
C PRO A 42 -12.24 -3.73 9.30
N ARG A 43 -11.81 -2.57 8.81
CA ARG A 43 -12.68 -1.49 8.39
C ARG A 43 -12.83 -1.55 6.87
N PRO A 44 -14.03 -1.29 6.33
CA PRO A 44 -14.19 -1.15 4.90
C PRO A 44 -13.20 -0.12 4.35
N ILE A 45 -12.59 -0.40 3.21
CA ILE A 45 -11.71 0.54 2.48
C ILE A 45 -12.35 1.91 2.20
N THR A 46 -13.68 2.00 2.33
CA THR A 46 -14.48 3.21 2.15
C THR A 46 -14.59 4.11 3.38
N GLU A 47 -14.16 3.65 4.55
CA GLU A 47 -14.19 4.44 5.78
C GLU A 47 -12.86 5.18 5.97
N PRO A 48 -12.88 6.50 6.26
CA PRO A 48 -11.65 7.26 6.50
C PRO A 48 -10.77 6.61 7.57
N ALA A 49 -9.49 6.45 7.25
CA ALA A 49 -8.49 6.12 8.25
C ALA A 49 -8.43 7.25 9.29
N ARG A 50 -8.83 6.97 10.53
CA ARG A 50 -8.55 7.91 11.63
C ARG A 50 -7.05 7.87 11.91
N PRO A 51 -6.41 9.00 12.20
CA PRO A 51 -4.98 9.04 12.52
C PRO A 51 -4.60 8.08 13.66
N GLU A 52 -5.49 7.91 14.64
CA GLU A 52 -5.33 6.97 15.77
C GLU A 52 -5.30 5.48 15.39
N ASN A 53 -5.69 5.15 14.16
CA ASN A 53 -5.76 3.78 13.64
C ASN A 53 -4.67 3.50 12.59
N LEU A 54 -3.78 4.46 12.35
CA LEU A 54 -2.60 4.27 11.52
C LEU A 54 -1.44 4.03 12.47
N LEU A 55 -0.85 2.83 12.42
CA LEU A 55 0.40 2.58 13.13
C LEU A 55 1.47 3.44 12.47
N ALA A 56 1.98 4.44 13.19
CA ALA A 56 3.06 5.26 12.66
C ALA A 56 4.27 4.36 12.37
N ARG A 57 5.02 4.66 11.31
CA ARG A 57 6.21 3.88 10.93
C ARG A 57 7.19 3.74 12.11
N SER A 58 7.31 4.79 12.91
CA SER A 58 8.15 4.83 14.12
C SER A 58 7.67 3.85 15.18
N GLU A 59 6.36 3.74 15.39
CA GLU A 59 5.75 2.79 16.32
C GLU A 59 5.92 1.35 15.84
N ALA A 60 5.72 1.11 14.54
CA ALA A 60 5.98 -0.20 13.94
C ALA A 60 7.45 -0.60 14.09
N CYS A 61 8.39 0.33 13.86
CA CYS A 61 9.83 0.09 14.05
C CYS A 61 10.19 -0.14 15.50
N LEU A 62 9.58 0.59 16.44
CA LEU A 62 9.76 0.38 17.88
C LEU A 62 9.33 -1.04 18.30
N ILE A 63 8.16 -1.50 17.83
CA ILE A 63 7.66 -2.86 18.08
C ILE A 63 8.61 -3.88 17.45
N ALA A 64 9.03 -3.66 16.21
CA ALA A 64 9.94 -4.54 15.49
C ALA A 64 11.28 -4.71 16.22
N LEU A 65 11.91 -3.59 16.63
CA LEU A 65 13.18 -3.58 17.38
C LEU A 65 13.08 -4.37 18.68
N ARG A 66 11.98 -4.20 19.43
CA ARG A 66 11.71 -4.97 20.66
C ARG A 66 11.60 -6.47 20.39
N ASN A 67 10.88 -6.85 19.33
CA ASN A 67 10.66 -8.25 18.97
C ASN A 67 11.96 -8.95 18.55
N VAL A 68 12.89 -8.23 17.90
CA VAL A 68 14.19 -8.79 17.51
C VAL A 68 15.27 -8.64 18.59
N GLY A 69 14.94 -8.05 19.75
CA GLY A 69 15.86 -7.92 20.89
C GLY A 69 16.91 -6.80 20.75
N HIS A 70 16.67 -5.81 19.89
CA HIS A 70 17.54 -4.64 19.74
C HIS A 70 17.13 -3.49 20.68
N PRO A 71 18.06 -2.56 20.98
CA PRO A 71 17.71 -1.30 21.64
C PRO A 71 16.59 -0.58 20.89
N ALA A 72 15.66 -0.01 21.64
CA ALA A 72 14.45 0.62 21.12
C ALA A 72 14.34 2.07 21.63
N ASP A 73 15.49 2.76 21.69
CA ASP A 73 15.56 4.20 21.96
C ASP A 73 15.28 5.02 20.68
N GLU A 74 15.14 6.33 20.83
CA GLU A 74 14.75 7.25 19.76
C GLU A 74 15.69 7.18 18.55
N LEU A 75 17.00 7.09 18.77
CA LEU A 75 17.98 6.99 17.70
C LEU A 75 17.86 5.64 16.98
N ALA A 76 17.72 4.55 17.73
CA ALA A 76 17.54 3.22 17.17
C ALA A 76 16.28 3.13 16.30
N VAL A 77 15.16 3.71 16.77
CA VAL A 77 13.92 3.81 15.99
C VAL A 77 14.13 4.60 14.70
N THR A 78 14.76 5.78 14.78
CA THR A 78 15.05 6.61 13.59
C THR A 78 15.89 5.87 12.55
N LEU A 79 16.91 5.12 12.99
CA LEU A 79 17.75 4.32 12.09
C LEU A 79 16.97 3.14 11.49
N ALA A 80 16.11 2.50 12.28
CA ALA A 80 15.25 1.42 11.80
C ALA A 80 14.26 1.92 10.73
N GLU A 81 13.65 3.08 10.93
CA GLU A 81 12.75 3.69 9.93
C GLU A 81 13.46 3.93 8.61
N ALA A 82 14.62 4.59 8.63
CA ALA A 82 15.40 4.87 7.43
C ALA A 82 15.84 3.58 6.72
N TYR A 83 16.18 2.54 7.49
CA TYR A 83 16.57 1.25 6.93
C TYR A 83 15.38 0.53 6.27
N VAL A 84 14.22 0.50 6.93
CA VAL A 84 12.99 -0.08 6.39
C VAL A 84 12.54 0.65 5.14
N GLU A 85 12.55 1.99 5.13
CA GLU A 85 12.22 2.80 3.96
C GLU A 85 13.11 2.46 2.76
N ARG A 86 14.44 2.40 2.98
CA ARG A 86 15.39 1.98 1.95
C ARG A 86 15.10 0.57 1.42
N LEU A 87 14.71 -0.37 2.29
CA LEU A 87 14.36 -1.73 1.88
C LEU A 87 13.07 -1.74 1.05
N GLU A 88 12.06 -0.96 1.42
CA GLU A 88 10.82 -0.85 0.64
C GLU A 88 11.09 -0.29 -0.76
N ASP A 89 11.95 0.72 -0.89
CA ASP A 89 12.35 1.27 -2.18
C ASP A 89 13.14 0.26 -3.03
N GLU A 90 14.04 -0.49 -2.40
CA GLU A 90 14.78 -1.58 -3.05
C GLU A 90 13.84 -2.69 -3.53
N ILE A 91 12.87 -3.11 -2.70
CA ILE A 91 11.84 -4.09 -3.06
C ILE A 91 11.03 -3.61 -4.26
N ARG A 92 10.58 -2.35 -4.26
CA ARG A 92 9.83 -1.75 -5.38
C ARG A 92 10.68 -1.71 -6.66
N SER A 93 11.96 -1.36 -6.55
CA SER A 93 12.89 -1.33 -7.68
C SER A 93 13.16 -2.71 -8.29
N LEU A 94 13.06 -3.78 -7.51
CA LEU A 94 13.35 -5.15 -7.94
C LEU A 94 12.11 -5.91 -8.41
N ALA A 95 10.92 -5.40 -8.10
CA ALA A 95 9.67 -5.95 -8.59
C ALA A 95 9.45 -5.52 -10.05
N ASP A 96 9.16 -6.47 -10.93
CA ASP A 96 8.84 -6.22 -12.34
C ASP A 96 7.31 -6.08 -12.52
N GLU A 97 6.63 -5.50 -11.54
CA GLU A 97 5.18 -5.36 -11.50
C GLU A 97 4.82 -3.88 -11.65
N GLU A 98 4.25 -3.52 -12.81
CA GLU A 98 3.63 -2.20 -12.97
C GLU A 98 2.38 -2.13 -12.09
N PRO A 99 2.17 -1.02 -11.36
CA PRO A 99 0.98 -0.88 -10.53
C PRO A 99 -0.28 -1.00 -11.40
N SER A 100 -1.24 -1.82 -10.98
CA SER A 100 -2.51 -1.91 -11.68
C SER A 100 -3.29 -0.60 -11.53
N LEU A 101 -4.28 -0.37 -12.39
CA LEU A 101 -5.19 0.78 -12.25
C LEU A 101 -5.84 0.83 -10.86
N ASP A 102 -6.21 -0.33 -10.30
CA ASP A 102 -6.79 -0.42 -8.96
C ASP A 102 -5.81 0.07 -7.89
N ASP A 103 -4.52 -0.23 -8.05
CA ASP A 103 -3.49 0.17 -7.10
C ASP A 103 -3.21 1.66 -7.19
N LEU A 104 -3.21 2.23 -8.41
CA LEU A 104 -3.07 3.68 -8.62
C LEU A 104 -4.25 4.44 -8.00
N VAL A 105 -5.49 4.02 -8.31
CA VAL A 105 -6.71 4.62 -7.76
C VAL A 105 -6.74 4.52 -6.24
N THR A 106 -6.43 3.34 -5.69
CA THR A 106 -6.35 3.15 -4.24
C THR A 106 -5.32 4.08 -3.62
N ARG A 107 -4.09 4.12 -4.15
CA ARG A 107 -3.02 4.98 -3.62
C ARG A 107 -3.39 6.47 -3.64
N TYR A 108 -3.97 6.95 -4.74
CA TYR A 108 -4.39 8.34 -4.88
C TYR A 108 -5.39 8.73 -3.78
N PHE A 109 -6.49 7.97 -3.65
CA PHE A 109 -7.54 8.30 -2.69
C PHE A 109 -7.09 8.11 -1.23
N PHE A 110 -6.24 7.11 -0.95
CA PHE A 110 -5.65 6.98 0.39
C PHE A 110 -4.71 8.15 0.73
N ALA A 111 -3.92 8.63 -0.22
CA ALA A 111 -3.03 9.78 0.02
C ALA A 111 -3.82 11.07 0.30
N PHE A 112 -4.97 11.25 -0.37
CA PHE A 112 -5.77 12.46 -0.25
C PHE A 112 -6.81 12.42 0.88
N ALA A 113 -7.59 11.34 0.97
CA ALA A 113 -8.75 11.21 1.84
C ALA A 113 -8.61 10.09 2.91
N GLY A 114 -7.56 9.27 2.82
CA GLY A 114 -7.37 8.13 3.73
C GLY A 114 -8.41 7.02 3.59
N CYS A 115 -9.20 7.03 2.50
CA CYS A 115 -10.14 5.98 2.11
C CYS A 115 -10.49 6.11 0.63
N VAL A 116 -11.08 5.05 0.06
CA VAL A 116 -11.60 5.03 -1.31
C VAL A 116 -13.07 5.48 -1.32
N PRO A 117 -13.50 6.43 -2.17
CA PRO A 117 -14.91 6.84 -2.22
C PRO A 117 -15.80 5.69 -2.72
N THR A 118 -17.08 5.69 -2.32
CA THR A 118 -18.05 4.79 -2.92
C THR A 118 -18.39 5.25 -4.35
N PRO A 119 -18.90 4.36 -5.22
CA PRO A 119 -19.35 4.75 -6.56
C PRO A 119 -20.39 5.87 -6.52
N GLU A 120 -21.30 5.85 -5.56
CA GLU A 120 -22.31 6.90 -5.37
C GLU A 120 -21.68 8.22 -4.94
N SER A 121 -20.71 8.18 -4.01
CA SER A 121 -19.95 9.36 -3.58
C SER A 121 -19.22 10.00 -4.74
N TRP A 122 -18.52 9.19 -5.55
CA TRP A 122 -17.86 9.65 -6.77
C TRP A 122 -18.85 10.32 -7.72
N LEU A 123 -20.01 9.70 -7.98
CA LEU A 123 -21.01 10.26 -8.87
C LEU A 123 -21.57 11.61 -8.36
N SER A 124 -21.68 11.78 -7.05
CA SER A 124 -22.13 13.03 -6.42
C SER A 124 -21.07 14.14 -6.34
N GLU A 125 -19.81 13.82 -6.59
CA GLU A 125 -18.69 14.77 -6.56
C GLU A 125 -18.83 15.84 -7.66
N VAL A 126 -18.30 17.03 -7.42
CA VAL A 126 -18.28 18.09 -8.45
C VAL A 126 -17.32 17.75 -9.58
N GLU A 127 -17.68 18.15 -10.80
CA GLU A 127 -16.93 17.78 -12.01
C GLU A 127 -15.46 18.23 -11.99
N GLU A 128 -15.16 19.39 -11.38
CA GLU A 128 -13.79 19.88 -11.24
C GLU A 128 -12.92 18.96 -10.36
N GLU A 129 -13.48 18.39 -9.29
CA GLU A 129 -12.76 17.46 -8.41
C GLU A 129 -12.53 16.12 -9.11
N LYS A 130 -13.52 15.65 -9.91
CA LYS A 130 -13.36 14.47 -10.76
C LYS A 130 -12.27 14.67 -11.80
N ASP A 131 -12.23 15.84 -12.44
CA ASP A 131 -11.23 16.17 -13.46
C ASP A 131 -9.83 16.23 -12.86
N ALA A 132 -9.68 16.86 -11.69
CA ALA A 132 -8.41 16.92 -10.97
C ALA A 132 -7.92 15.51 -10.58
N ALA A 133 -8.79 14.67 -10.02
CA ALA A 133 -8.44 13.30 -9.63
C ALA A 133 -8.02 12.44 -10.83
N VAL A 134 -8.76 12.53 -11.94
CA VAL A 134 -8.46 11.78 -13.16
C VAL A 134 -7.15 12.26 -13.81
N ALA A 135 -6.89 13.56 -13.83
CA ALA A 135 -5.64 14.10 -14.37
C ALA A 135 -4.41 13.55 -13.63
N GLU A 136 -4.43 13.60 -12.30
CA GLU A 136 -3.36 13.07 -11.43
C GLU A 136 -3.15 11.56 -11.61
N LEU A 137 -4.23 10.80 -11.83
CA LEU A 137 -4.15 9.37 -12.10
C LEU A 137 -3.56 9.08 -13.49
N VAL A 138 -3.97 9.82 -14.52
CA VAL A 138 -3.45 9.66 -15.89
C VAL A 138 -1.95 9.99 -15.95
N GLU A 139 -1.47 11.00 -15.23
CA GLU A 139 -0.04 11.33 -15.16
C GLU A 139 0.82 10.18 -14.60
N GLN A 140 0.24 9.32 -13.76
CA GLN A 140 0.92 8.15 -13.18
C GLN A 140 0.85 6.91 -14.07
N MET A 141 0.08 6.94 -15.15
CA MET A 141 -0.06 5.83 -16.09
C MET A 141 0.93 5.98 -17.25
N THR A 142 1.60 4.88 -17.61
CA THR A 142 2.56 4.81 -18.73
C THR A 142 1.90 4.77 -20.10
N ASP A 143 0.59 4.51 -20.16
CA ASP A 143 -0.21 4.40 -21.38
C ASP A 143 -1.24 5.54 -21.41
N GLU A 144 -1.37 6.23 -22.56
CA GLU A 144 -2.27 7.37 -22.78
C GLU A 144 -3.74 6.93 -22.80
N GLN A 145 -4.22 6.32 -21.71
CA GLN A 145 -5.64 6.07 -21.53
C GLN A 145 -6.36 7.41 -21.41
N HIS A 146 -7.35 7.62 -22.27
CA HIS A 146 -8.07 8.89 -22.35
C HIS A 146 -8.75 9.21 -21.01
N ALA A 147 -8.43 10.38 -20.44
CA ALA A 147 -8.96 10.88 -19.18
C ALA A 147 -10.49 10.74 -19.08
N GLU A 148 -11.21 11.06 -20.16
CA GLU A 148 -12.67 10.89 -20.27
C GLU A 148 -13.13 9.44 -20.09
N ALA A 149 -12.39 8.48 -20.67
CA ALA A 149 -12.70 7.07 -20.53
C ALA A 149 -12.45 6.58 -19.10
N LEU A 150 -11.38 7.04 -18.45
CA LEU A 150 -11.09 6.73 -17.05
C LEU A 150 -12.16 7.34 -16.13
N LYS A 151 -12.53 8.60 -16.33
CA LYS A 151 -13.58 9.29 -15.58
C LYS A 151 -14.92 8.55 -15.67
N ALA A 152 -15.29 8.12 -16.87
CA ALA A 152 -16.50 7.34 -17.11
C ALA A 152 -16.44 5.92 -16.50
N ALA A 153 -15.26 5.31 -16.47
CA ALA A 153 -15.05 3.97 -15.92
C ALA A 153 -14.88 3.94 -14.39
N MET A 154 -14.59 5.08 -13.75
CA MET A 154 -14.27 5.16 -12.33
C MET A 154 -15.28 4.45 -11.40
N PRO A 155 -16.62 4.56 -11.58
CA PRO A 155 -17.57 3.82 -10.75
C PRO A 155 -17.32 2.30 -10.74
N LEU A 156 -17.03 1.71 -11.91
CA LEU A 156 -16.76 0.28 -12.04
C LEU A 156 -15.41 -0.10 -11.41
N VAL A 157 -14.41 0.78 -11.50
CA VAL A 157 -13.11 0.59 -10.85
C VAL A 157 -13.27 0.59 -9.33
N LEU A 158 -14.02 1.55 -8.78
CA LEU A 158 -14.32 1.63 -7.35
C LEU A 158 -15.11 0.41 -6.86
N GLU A 159 -16.13 -0.05 -7.61
CA GLU A 159 -16.86 -1.29 -7.31
C GLU A 159 -15.92 -2.50 -7.22
N ARG A 160 -14.99 -2.63 -8.19
CA ARG A 160 -14.02 -3.72 -8.21
C ARG A 160 -13.08 -3.66 -7.02
N ILE A 161 -12.54 -2.49 -6.69
CA ILE A 161 -11.65 -2.28 -5.53
C ILE A 161 -12.36 -2.68 -4.24
N ILE A 162 -13.59 -2.20 -4.02
CA ILE A 162 -14.38 -2.48 -2.83
C ILE A 162 -14.75 -3.97 -2.74
N ALA A 163 -15.04 -4.62 -3.87
CA ALA A 163 -15.30 -6.06 -3.90
C ALA A 163 -14.06 -6.89 -3.56
N ARG A 164 -12.87 -6.47 -4.04
CA ARG A 164 -11.58 -7.09 -3.71
C ARG A 164 -11.29 -6.99 -2.22
N ASP A 165 -11.42 -5.79 -1.64
CA ASP A 165 -11.24 -5.54 -0.21
C ASP A 165 -12.12 -6.46 0.67
N LYS A 166 -13.41 -6.58 0.31
CA LYS A 166 -14.34 -7.48 1.02
C LYS A 166 -13.96 -8.96 0.91
N ALA A 167 -13.36 -9.38 -0.20
CA ALA A 167 -12.93 -10.76 -0.41
C ALA A 167 -11.65 -11.08 0.36
N GLU A 168 -10.77 -10.09 0.55
CA GLU A 168 -9.52 -10.19 1.30
C GLU A 168 -9.76 -10.11 2.81
N GLY A 169 -10.66 -9.24 3.27
CA GLY A 169 -11.02 -9.10 4.69
C GLY A 169 -11.90 -10.23 5.26
N ALA A 170 -12.33 -11.19 4.43
CA ALA A 170 -13.13 -12.35 4.84
C ALA A 170 -12.31 -13.65 5.00
N GLN A 171 -10.99 -13.59 4.79
CA GLN A 171 -10.04 -14.70 4.96
C GLN A 171 -9.33 -14.62 6.32
#